data_AF-A0A6G3XW12-F1
#
_entry.id   AF-A0A6G3XW12-F1
#
_cell.length_a   1.000
_cell.length_b   1.000
_cell.length_c   1.000
_cell.angle_alpha   90.00
_cell.angle_beta   90.00
_cell.angle_gamma   90.00
#
_symmetry.space_group_name_H-M   'P 1'
#
loop_
_entity.id
_entity.type
_entity.pdbx_description
1 polymer ?
#
loop_
_entity_poly.entity_id
_entity_poly.type
_entity_poly.pdbx_seq_one_letter_code
_entity_poly.pdbx_strand_id
1 'polypeptide(L)'
;DCFAAVDYFERGRIPFVVAVNRFPGAPDHTELDVARALDLDRGTPVVLCDARDRASGKEVLIRTVEYAGRMHTARLLAAVG
;
A
#
# COMPACT_ATOMS: atom_id res chain seq x y z
N ASP A 1 14.75 7.62 1.84
CA ASP A 1 14.09 7.30 3.10
C ASP A 1 12.58 7.37 2.87
N CYS A 2 11.86 6.27 3.11
CA CYS A 2 10.40 6.18 2.94
C CYS A 2 9.64 6.08 4.28
N PHE A 3 10.33 5.96 5.42
CA PHE A 3 9.70 5.76 6.72
C PHE A 3 8.85 6.98 7.11
N ALA A 4 9.36 8.20 6.90
CA ALA A 4 8.62 9.43 7.18
C ALA A 4 7.30 9.55 6.37
N ALA A 5 7.27 8.98 5.15
CA ALA A 5 6.05 8.96 4.35
C ALA A 5 5.04 7.97 4.94
N VAL A 6 5.48 6.76 5.30
CA VAL A 6 4.63 5.74 5.96
C VAL A 6 4.03 6.32 7.25
N ASP A 7 4.87 6.86 8.13
CA ASP A 7 4.46 7.48 9.40
C ASP A 7 3.38 8.56 9.20
N TYR A 8 3.50 9.37 8.15
CA TYR A 8 2.53 10.42 7.83
C TYR A 8 1.14 9.83 7.54
N PHE A 9 1.07 8.80 6.70
CA PHE A 9 -0.21 8.17 6.35
C PHE A 9 -0.82 7.44 7.55
N GLU A 10 0.00 6.75 8.35
CA GLU A 10 -0.46 6.01 9.54
C GLU A 10 -1.02 6.96 10.62
N ARG A 11 -0.26 8.00 10.99
CA ARG A 11 -0.70 9.01 11.97
C ARG A 11 -1.95 9.75 11.50
N GLY A 12 -2.03 10.04 10.20
CA GLY A 12 -3.20 10.66 9.59
C GLY A 12 -4.40 9.73 9.44
N ARG A 13 -4.24 8.42 9.72
CA ARG A 13 -5.22 7.37 9.39
C ARG A 13 -5.69 7.50 7.93
N ILE A 14 -4.79 7.83 7.02
CA ILE A 14 -5.10 7.97 5.60
C ILE A 14 -4.87 6.60 4.96
N PRO A 15 -5.88 5.96 4.35
CA PRO A 15 -5.67 4.68 3.67
C PRO A 15 -4.65 4.83 2.54
N PHE A 16 -3.64 3.96 2.53
CA PHE A 16 -2.58 3.95 1.52
C PHE A 16 -2.18 2.52 1.16
N VAL A 17 -1.39 2.39 0.09
CA VAL A 17 -0.73 1.14 -0.30
C VAL A 17 0.75 1.40 -0.52
N VAL A 18 1.59 0.37 -0.37
CA VAL A 18 3.01 0.45 -0.71
C VAL A 18 3.24 -0.28 -2.03
N ALA A 19 3.56 0.47 -3.08
CA ALA A 19 3.93 -0.11 -4.37
C ALA A 19 5.45 -0.33 -4.43
N VAL A 20 5.87 -1.57 -4.59
CA VAL A 20 7.26 -1.99 -4.69
C VAL A 20 7.62 -2.12 -6.16
N ASN A 21 8.31 -1.10 -6.67
CA ASN A 21 8.72 -1.07 -8.06
C ASN A 21 9.86 -2.06 -8.34
N ARG A 22 9.58 -3.09 -9.14
CA ARG A 22 10.50 -4.11 -9.62
C ARG A 22 10.87 -3.80 -11.07
N PHE A 23 12.15 -3.61 -11.31
CA PHE A 23 12.75 -3.48 -12.63
C PHE A 23 13.93 -4.47 -12.76
N PRO A 24 14.39 -4.81 -13.97
CA PRO A 24 15.54 -5.69 -14.17
C PRO A 24 16.74 -5.29 -13.32
N GLY A 25 17.26 -6.25 -12.55
CA GLY A 25 18.37 -6.02 -11.63
C GLY A 25 17.97 -5.46 -10.27
N ALA A 26 16.69 -5.16 -10.03
CA ALA A 26 16.19 -4.85 -8.69
C ALA A 26 16.23 -6.11 -7.81
N PRO A 27 16.54 -5.96 -6.50
CA PRO A 27 16.43 -7.07 -5.54
C PRO A 27 15.03 -7.67 -5.52
N ASP A 28 14.94 -8.99 -5.41
CA ASP A 28 13.65 -9.67 -5.26
C ASP A 28 13.25 -9.66 -3.78
N HIS A 29 12.31 -8.78 -3.44
CA HIS A 29 11.71 -8.70 -2.11
C HIS A 29 10.26 -9.10 -2.18
N THR A 30 9.84 -10.03 -1.33
CA THR A 30 8.41 -10.37 -1.24
C THR A 30 7.63 -9.22 -0.62
N GLU A 31 6.32 -9.18 -0.88
CA GLU A 31 5.41 -8.22 -0.26
C GLU A 31 5.49 -8.26 1.28
N LEU A 32 5.64 -9.48 1.83
CA LEU A 32 5.76 -9.72 3.26
C LEU A 32 7.12 -9.24 3.83
N ASP A 33 8.19 -9.33 3.06
CA ASP A 33 9.50 -8.78 3.48
C ASP A 33 9.43 -7.27 3.59
N VAL A 34 8.84 -6.60 2.60
CA VAL A 34 8.68 -5.14 2.59
C VAL A 34 7.75 -4.69 3.72
N ALA A 35 6.61 -5.36 3.91
CA ALA A 35 5.69 -5.03 5.00
C ALA A 35 6.37 -5.10 6.37
N ARG A 36 7.19 -6.14 6.60
CA ARG A 36 7.95 -6.30 7.85
C ARG A 36 9.05 -5.26 7.98
N ALA A 37 9.77 -4.95 6.90
CA ALA A 37 10.86 -3.99 6.93
C ALA A 37 10.38 -2.55 7.18
N LEU A 38 9.16 -2.23 6.77
CA LEU A 38 8.52 -0.93 6.97
C LEU A 38 7.61 -0.87 8.21
N ASP A 39 7.52 -1.96 8.99
CA ASP A 39 6.64 -2.09 10.15
C ASP A 39 5.17 -1.69 9.88
N LEU A 40 4.65 -2.08 8.71
CA LEU A 40 3.32 -1.64 8.27
C LEU A 40 2.20 -2.23 9.13
N ASP A 41 1.18 -1.41 9.39
CA ASP A 41 -0.08 -1.87 9.98
C ASP A 41 -0.63 -3.14 9.30
N ARG A 42 -1.20 -4.04 10.11
CA ARG A 42 -1.72 -5.32 9.62
C ARG A 42 -2.82 -5.09 8.57
N GLY A 43 -2.57 -5.58 7.36
CA GLY A 43 -3.52 -5.47 6.24
C GLY A 43 -3.30 -4.27 5.33
N THR A 44 -2.29 -3.42 5.59
CA THR A 44 -1.79 -2.43 4.62
C THR A 44 -1.28 -3.17 3.39
N PRO A 45 -1.86 -2.93 2.18
CA PRO A 45 -1.46 -3.66 0.99
C PRO A 45 -0.06 -3.26 0.54
N VAL A 46 0.78 -4.26 0.31
CA VAL A 46 2.00 -4.13 -0.49
C VAL A 46 1.71 -4.71 -1.87
N VAL A 47 2.08 -4.01 -2.94
CA VAL A 47 1.83 -4.42 -4.32
C VAL A 47 3.12 -4.37 -5.10
N LEU A 48 3.47 -5.48 -5.73
CA LEU A 48 4.59 -5.53 -6.65
C LEU A 48 4.19 -4.92 -7.99
N CYS A 49 5.00 -4.03 -8.55
CA CYS A 49 4.71 -3.41 -9.83
C CYS A 49 5.96 -3.16 -10.66
N ASP A 50 5.80 -2.94 -11.97
CA ASP A 50 6.81 -2.30 -12.80
C ASP A 50 6.21 -0.99 -13.34
N ALA A 51 6.69 0.14 -12.84
CA ALA A 51 6.19 1.46 -13.19
C ALA A 51 6.38 1.82 -14.67
N ARG A 52 7.20 1.07 -15.42
CA ARG A 52 7.36 1.21 -16.87
C ARG A 52 6.26 0.52 -17.65
N ASP A 53 5.56 -0.42 -17.01
CA ASP A 53 4.38 -1.08 -17.57
C ASP A 53 3.10 -0.36 -17.11
N ARG A 54 2.38 0.20 -18.08
CA ARG A 54 1.09 0.86 -17.85
C ARG A 54 0.05 -0.08 -17.24
N ALA A 55 0.03 -1.35 -17.62
CA ALA A 55 -0.92 -2.32 -17.06
C ALA A 55 -0.60 -2.57 -15.57
N SER A 56 0.68 -2.71 -15.23
CA SER A 56 1.12 -2.85 -13.85
C SER A 56 0.76 -1.62 -12.99
N GLY A 57 1.02 -0.40 -13.48
CA GLY A 57 0.64 0.82 -12.78
C GLY A 57 -0.88 0.97 -12.57
N LYS A 58 -1.68 0.54 -13.55
CA LYS A 58 -3.14 0.50 -13.43
C LYS A 58 -3.60 -0.41 -12.29
N GLU A 59 -3.00 -1.58 -12.12
CA GLU A 59 -3.34 -2.49 -11.02
C GLU A 59 -3.02 -1.89 -9.64
N VAL A 60 -1.92 -1.15 -9.50
CA VAL A 60 -1.62 -0.41 -8.27
C VAL A 60 -2.72 0.61 -7.94
N LEU A 61 -3.19 1.35 -8.93
CA LEU A 61 -4.26 2.34 -8.75
C LEU A 61 -5.60 1.68 -8.37
N ILE A 62 -5.97 0.60 -9.06
CA ILE A 62 -7.17 -0.19 -8.73
C ILE A 62 -7.09 -0.63 -7.27
N ARG A 63 -5.97 -1.26 -6.88
CA ARG A 63 -5.76 -1.74 -5.52
C ARG A 63 -5.87 -0.62 -4.48
N THR A 64 -5.32 0.55 -4.80
CA THR A 64 -5.37 1.74 -3.94
C THR A 64 -6.81 2.18 -3.70
N VAL A 65 -7.60 2.34 -4.77
CA VAL A 65 -9.00 2.79 -4.69
C VAL A 65 -9.86 1.77 -3.95
N GLU A 66 -9.71 0.48 -4.25
CA GLU A 66 -10.44 -0.58 -3.55
C GLU A 66 -10.12 -0.60 -2.05
N TYR A 67 -8.85 -0.45 -1.68
CA TYR A 67 -8.44 -0.43 -0.28
C TYR A 67 -8.98 0.80 0.45
N ALA A 68 -8.84 1.98 -0.16
CA ALA A 68 -9.40 3.21 0.39
C ALA A 68 -10.92 3.11 0.59
N GLY A 69 -11.64 2.56 -0.39
CA GLY A 69 -13.08 2.31 -0.31
C GLY A 69 -13.45 1.38 0.86
N ARG A 70 -12.80 0.22 0.99
CA ARG A 70 -13.03 -0.71 2.10
C ARG A 70 -12.78 -0.06 3.46
N MET A 71 -11.67 0.68 3.60
CA MET A 71 -11.32 1.36 4.85
C MET A 71 -12.32 2.47 5.20
N HIS A 72 -12.83 3.19 4.19
CA HIS A 72 -13.87 4.19 4.38
C HIS A 72 -15.17 3.55 4.87
N THR A 73 -15.64 2.48 4.20
CA THR A 73 -16.84 1.75 4.64
C THR A 73 -16.71 1.20 6.05
N ALA A 74 -15.55 0.60 6.40
CA ALA A 74 -15.31 0.08 7.74
C ALA A 74 -15.39 1.17 8.82
N ARG A 75 -14.87 2.38 8.54
CA ARG A 75 -14.96 3.53 9.46
C ARG A 75 -16.40 4.01 9.64
N LEU A 76 -17.18 4.06 8.58
CA LEU A 76 -18.60 4.43 8.67
C LEU A 76 -19.37 3.45 9.54
N LEU A 77 -19.17 2.14 9.34
CA LEU A 77 -19.81 1.12 10.16
C LEU A 77 -19.42 1.21 11.63
N ALA A 78 -18.14 1.46 11.93
CA ALA A 78 -17.65 1.62 13.29
C ALA A 78 -18.15 2.90 13.99
N ALA A 79 -18.61 3.91 13.25
CA ALA A 79 -19.14 5.15 13.82
C ALA A 79 -20.66 5.09 14.14
N VAL A 80 -21.35 4.05 13.66
CA VAL A 80 -22.81 3.87 13.81
C VAL A 80 -23.14 2.89 14.95
N GLY A 81 -22.15 2.14 15.46
CA GLY A 81 -22.27 1.26 16.63
C GLY A 81 -21.68 1.90 17.88
#